data_AF-A0A3N1SVP3-F1
#
_entry.id   AF-A0A3N1SVP3-F1
#
_cell.length_a   1.000
_cell.length_b   1.000
_cell.length_c   1.000
_cell.angle_alpha   90.00
_cell.angle_beta   90.00
_cell.angle_gamma   90.00
#
_symmetry.space_group_name_H-M   'P 1'
#
loop_
_entity.id
_entity.type
_entity.pdbx_description
1 polymer ?
#
loop_
_entity_poly.entity_id
_entity_poly.type
_entity_poly.pdbx_seq_one_letter_code
_entity_poly.pdbx_strand_id
1 'polypeptide(L)' 'MQNVLFDLPDEAPEHAVIARFQLGGDEFGEPDQRSLVFEAERSIGAAVAAAGVGEVEAMSSAGERL' A
#
# COMPACT_ATOMS: atom_id res chain seq x y z
N MET A 1 34.80 9.30 -22.56
CA MET A 1 33.69 9.46 -21.58
C MET A 1 33.33 8.07 -21.12
N GLN A 2 33.61 7.72 -19.86
CA GLN A 2 33.38 6.37 -19.34
C GLN A 2 31.97 6.35 -18.73
N ASN A 3 31.03 5.69 -19.41
CA ASN A 3 29.73 5.35 -18.84
C ASN A 3 29.96 4.21 -17.83
N VAL A 4 30.17 4.58 -16.56
CA VAL A 4 29.96 3.66 -15.44
C VAL A 4 28.45 3.43 -15.34
N LEU A 5 27.98 2.42 -16.09
CA LEU A 5 26.68 1.83 -15.86
C LEU A 5 26.79 1.15 -14.49
N PHE A 6 26.12 1.69 -13.48
CA PHE A 6 26.07 1.06 -12.17
C PHE A 6 25.53 -0.36 -12.35
N ASP A 7 26.38 -1.34 -12.03
CA ASP A 7 25.95 -2.73 -11.86
C ASP A 7 25.14 -2.77 -10.56
N LEU A 8 23.88 -2.37 -10.65
CA LEU A 8 22.93 -2.52 -9.55
C LEU A 8 22.67 -4.01 -9.41
N PRO A 9 22.80 -4.58 -8.19
CA PRO A 9 22.50 -5.98 -7.99
C PRO A 9 21.05 -6.25 -8.43
N ASP A 10 20.82 -7.37 -9.12
CA ASP A 10 19.47 -7.85 -9.43
C ASP A 10 18.70 -7.97 -8.11
N GLU A 11 17.77 -7.06 -7.86
CA GLU A 11 16.91 -7.13 -6.69
C GLU A 11 16.04 -8.40 -6.78
N ALA A 12 15.89 -9.10 -5.66
CA ALA A 12 14.98 -10.22 -5.60
C ALA A 12 13.58 -9.77 -6.03
N PRO A 13 12.81 -10.60 -6.74
CA PRO A 13 11.50 -10.22 -7.24
C PRO A 13 10.58 -9.74 -6.11
N GLU A 14 10.06 -8.52 -6.25
CA GLU A 14 9.09 -7.95 -5.33
C GLU A 14 7.75 -8.71 -5.44
N HIS A 15 7.14 -9.01 -4.30
CA HIS A 15 5.83 -9.65 -4.23
C HIS A 15 4.86 -8.74 -3.47
N ALA A 16 3.82 -8.27 -4.15
CA ALA A 16 2.79 -7.41 -3.57
C ALA A 16 1.43 -8.11 -3.52
N VAL A 17 0.68 -7.89 -2.43
CA VAL A 17 -0.72 -8.32 -2.28
C VAL A 17 -1.59 -7.09 -2.21
N ILE A 18 -2.50 -6.93 -3.18
CA ILE A 18 -3.37 -5.75 -3.28
C ILE A 18 -4.79 -6.14 -2.86
N ALA A 19 -5.29 -5.53 -1.79
CA ALA A 19 -6.69 -5.61 -1.40
C ALA A 19 -7.48 -4.44 -2.02
N ARG A 20 -8.60 -4.74 -2.68
CA ARG A 20 -9.48 -3.74 -3.30
C ARG A 20 -10.87 -3.81 -2.67
N PHE A 21 -11.37 -2.68 -2.21
CA PHE A 21 -12.69 -2.56 -1.60
C PHE A 21 -13.59 -1.75 -2.53
N GLN A 22 -14.81 -2.23 -2.78
CA GLN A 22 -15.83 -1.41 -3.42
C GLN A 22 -16.52 -0.58 -2.35
N LEU A 23 -16.46 0.74 -2.50
CA LEU A 23 -17.13 1.68 -1.62
C LEU A 23 -18.36 2.25 -2.32
N GLY A 24 -19.39 2.60 -1.56
CA GLY A 24 -20.58 3.26 -2.07
C GLY A 24 -20.40 4.78 -2.17
N GLY A 25 -21.48 5.50 -2.52
CA GLY A 25 -21.44 6.96 -2.65
C GLY A 25 -20.68 7.43 -3.89
N ASP A 26 -20.52 8.76 -4.03
CA ASP A 26 -20.08 9.35 -5.29
C ASP A 26 -18.57 9.27 -5.55
N GLU A 27 -17.72 8.95 -4.55
CA GLU A 27 -16.26 8.91 -4.73
C GLU A 27 -15.53 7.99 -3.74
N PHE A 28 -15.51 8.37 -2.46
CA PHE A 28 -14.60 7.81 -1.46
C PHE A 28 -15.23 6.82 -0.48
N GLY A 29 -16.46 6.38 -0.73
CA GLY A 29 -17.21 5.68 0.30
C GLY A 29 -17.89 6.60 1.30
N GLU A 30 -18.98 6.09 1.85
CA GLU A 30 -19.61 6.70 3.02
C GLU A 30 -18.62 6.72 4.22
N PRO A 31 -18.77 7.65 5.18
CA PRO A 31 -17.90 7.76 6.35
C PRO A 31 -17.64 6.44 7.10
N ASP A 32 -18.68 5.62 7.27
CA ASP A 32 -18.57 4.34 7.96
C ASP A 32 -17.76 3.32 7.15
N GLN A 33 -17.89 3.35 5.82
CA GLN A 33 -17.13 2.47 4.93
C GLN A 33 -15.65 2.83 4.92
N ARG A 34 -15.31 4.13 4.92
CA ARG A 34 -13.93 4.59 5.05
C ARG A 34 -13.32 4.19 6.39
N SER A 35 -14.08 4.31 7.47
CA SER A 35 -13.64 3.88 8.80
C SER A 35 -13.23 2.40 8.82
N LEU A 36 -14.02 1.53 8.17
CA LEU A 36 -13.70 0.11 8.04
C LEU A 36 -12.41 -0.14 7.22
N VAL A 37 -12.19 0.62 6.14
CA VAL A 37 -10.94 0.52 5.36
C VAL A 37 -9.73 0.91 6.20
N PHE A 38 -9.82 1.99 6.98
CA PHE A 38 -8.73 2.41 7.87
C PHE A 38 -8.45 1.39 8.99
N GLU A 39 -9.50 0.77 9.54
CA GLU A 39 -9.31 -0.31 10.52
C GLU A 39 -8.61 -1.52 9.90
N ALA A 40 -8.99 -1.91 8.69
CA ALA A 40 -8.34 -2.99 7.95
C ALA A 40 -6.87 -2.66 7.65
N GLU A 41 -6.57 -1.46 7.17
CA GLU A 41 -5.20 -0.99 6.93
C GLU A 41 -4.35 -1.07 8.21
N ARG A 42 -4.88 -0.58 9.33
CA ARG A 42 -4.18 -0.62 10.62
C ARG A 42 -3.93 -2.05 11.09
N SER A 43 -4.89 -2.94 10.91
CA SER A 43 -4.76 -4.36 11.28
C SER A 43 -3.69 -5.06 10.45
N ILE A 44 -3.67 -4.82 9.13
CA ILE A 44 -2.66 -5.38 8.23
C ILE A 44 -1.29 -4.80 8.55
N GLY A 45 -1.18 -3.48 8.79
CA GLY A 45 0.06 -2.83 9.21
C GLY A 45 0.64 -3.44 10.49
N ALA A 46 -0.21 -3.70 11.49
CA ALA A 46 0.23 -4.37 12.72
C ALA A 46 0.70 -5.81 12.47
N ALA A 47 0.01 -6.56 11.61
CA ALA A 47 0.38 -7.94 11.27
C ALA A 47 1.71 -8.00 10.49
N VAL A 48 1.90 -7.12 9.51
CA VAL A 48 3.14 -7.03 8.72
C VAL A 48 4.31 -6.61 9.61
N ALA A 49 4.11 -5.61 10.47
CA ALA A 49 5.13 -5.19 11.43
C ALA A 49 5.51 -6.32 12.42
N ALA A 50 4.52 -7.08 12.91
CA ALA A 50 4.76 -8.22 13.80
C ALA A 50 5.50 -9.36 13.11
N ALA A 51 5.26 -9.57 11.80
CA ALA A 51 5.92 -10.59 11.01
C ALA A 51 7.33 -10.16 10.54
N GLY A 52 7.57 -8.85 10.38
CA GLY A 52 8.85 -8.33 9.91
C GLY A 52 9.16 -8.66 8.44
N VAL A 53 8.11 -8.82 7.62
CA VAL A 53 8.21 -9.38 6.25
C VAL A 53 7.93 -8.36 5.13
N GLY A 54 7.74 -7.07 5.44
CA GLY A 54 7.49 -6.07 4.41
C GLY A 54 6.93 -4.75 4.96
N GLU A 55 6.30 -4.00 4.06
CA GLU A 55 5.68 -2.70 4.34
C GLU A 55 4.22 -2.70 3.86
N VAL A 56 3.42 -1.78 4.40
CA VAL A 56 2.02 -1.58 3.98
C VAL A 56 1.90 -0.17 3.45
N GLU A 57 1.59 -0.06 2.17
CA GLU A 57 1.35 1.22 1.50
C GLU A 57 -0.13 1.38 1.17
N ALA A 58 -0.72 2.47 1.61
CA ALA A 58 -2.06 2.87 1.20
C ALA A 58 -1.99 3.61 -0.14
N MET A 59 -2.52 2.98 -1.20
CA MET A 59 -2.71 3.64 -2.48
C MET A 59 -4.09 4.31 -2.51
N SER A 60 -4.15 5.60 -2.20
CA SER A 60 -5.35 6.40 -2.49
C SER A 60 -5.33 6.78 -3.97
N SER A 61 -6.38 6.42 -4.72
CA SER A 61 -6.55 6.90 -6.10
C SER A 61 -6.87 8.40 -6.19
N ALA A 62 -7.03 9.08 -5.04
CA ALA A 62 -7.02 10.53 -4.97
C ALA A 62 -5.74 11.00 -4.31
N GLY A 63 -4.96 11.78 -5.06
CA GLY A 63 -3.60 12.20 -4.70
C GLY A 63 -3.50 13.21 -3.55
N GLU A 64 -4.21 13.01 -2.44
CA GLU A 64 -4.00 13.82 -1.23
C GLU A 64 -4.15 12.96 0.02
N ARG A 65 -3.06 12.85 0.79
CA ARG A 65 -3.08 12.36 2.17
C ARG A 65 -3.83 13.40 3.01
N LEU A 66 -4.96 13.01 3.61
CA LEU A 66 -5.62 13.80 4.66
C LEU A 66 -4.83 13.74 5.97
#